data_AF-A0A4V3WEB9-F1
#
_entry.id   AF-A0A4V3WEB9-F1
#
_cell.length_a   1.000
_cell.length_b   1.000
_cell.length_c   1.000
_cell.angle_alpha   90.00
_cell.angle_beta   90.00
_cell.angle_gamma   90.00
#
_symmetry.space_group_name_H-M   'P 1'
#
loop_
_entity.id
_entity.type
_entity.pdbx_description
1 polymer ?
#
loop_
_entity_poly.entity_id
_entity_poly.type
_entity_poly.pdbx_seq_one_letter_code
_entity_poly.pdbx_strand_id
1 'polypeptide(L)'
;MSMLDEEKKKLIVNEIEAWRRGKMLPDHYCDFLQNLYLDDLTDRPKGLVGAAMHRIEGASGRSWFLVFGIFVSLCLIVLHFSVFPLLLQIALIGLGTCGFVVGSAWWRERLPKRAYLLAFLGVLYLVSTGISLLELHGWTGGSGPLLLIGICALVWIACGITLRLGLLHWAGWMAVIALYAGLLWRHTSDPSWGEIQLYWLPASLLFGWLSWFAHAKIKTAGGVLFATALVLWFMPELYSALLGVKGAFMIAEWAVKALLLGVLLYRFRKKWMEWVV
;
A
#
# COMPACT_ATOMS: atom_id res chain seq x y z
N MET A 1 -56.07 18.43 2.89
CA MET A 1 -55.45 18.92 1.66
C MET A 1 -56.36 18.59 0.49
N SER A 2 -56.77 19.56 -0.33
CA SER A 2 -57.57 19.29 -1.53
C SER A 2 -56.72 18.62 -2.60
N MET A 3 -57.26 17.66 -3.38
CA MET A 3 -56.54 17.00 -4.48
C MET A 3 -55.90 17.96 -5.50
N LEU A 4 -56.47 19.17 -5.63
CA LEU A 4 -55.96 20.24 -6.48
C LEU A 4 -54.58 20.78 -6.05
N ASP A 5 -54.21 20.60 -4.78
CA ASP A 5 -52.95 21.10 -4.22
C ASP A 5 -51.79 20.13 -4.51
N GLU A 6 -52.09 18.83 -4.50
CA GLU A 6 -51.13 17.77 -4.84
C GLU A 6 -50.77 17.74 -6.34
N GLU A 7 -51.73 18.02 -7.22
CA GLU A 7 -51.46 18.16 -8.66
C GLU A 7 -50.58 19.37 -8.97
N LYS A 8 -50.83 20.51 -8.31
CA LYS A 8 -50.00 21.72 -8.42
C LYS A 8 -48.59 21.47 -7.89
N LYS A 9 -48.46 20.77 -6.78
CA LYS A 9 -47.17 20.39 -6.19
C LYS A 9 -46.36 19.49 -7.12
N LYS A 10 -46.97 18.48 -7.74
CA LYS A 10 -46.32 17.64 -8.76
C LYS A 10 -45.86 18.42 -9.99
N LEU A 11 -46.68 19.38 -10.43
CA LEU A 11 -46.31 20.27 -11.54
C LEU A 11 -45.07 21.10 -11.20
N ILE A 12 -45.02 21.69 -9.99
CA ILE A 12 -43.89 22.51 -9.52
C ILE A 12 -42.60 21.68 -9.41
N VAL A 13 -42.68 20.45 -8.90
CA VAL A 13 -41.50 19.55 -8.78
C VAL A 13 -40.93 19.19 -10.16
N ASN A 14 -41.79 18.89 -11.13
CA ASN A 14 -41.36 18.57 -12.50
C ASN A 14 -40.67 19.76 -13.18
N GLU A 15 -41.14 20.98 -12.90
CA GLU A 15 -40.57 22.20 -13.46
C GLU A 15 -39.18 22.50 -12.85
N ILE A 16 -39.01 22.29 -11.54
CA ILE A 16 -37.70 22.41 -10.85
C ILE A 16 -36.69 21.42 -11.46
N GLU A 17 -37.09 20.19 -11.78
CA GLU A 17 -36.23 19.23 -12.46
C GLU A 17 -35.88 19.65 -13.89
N ALA A 18 -36.82 20.27 -14.61
CA ALA A 18 -36.56 20.82 -15.94
C ALA A 18 -35.51 21.94 -15.87
N TRP A 19 -35.60 22.83 -14.86
CA TRP A 19 -34.60 23.89 -14.63
C TRP A 19 -33.22 23.32 -14.27
N ARG A 20 -33.17 22.22 -13.51
CA ARG A 20 -31.92 21.51 -13.17
C ARG A 20 -31.28 20.89 -14.42
N ARG A 21 -32.06 20.16 -15.22
CA ARG A 21 -31.58 19.56 -16.48
C ARG A 21 -31.12 20.62 -17.49
N GLY A 22 -31.83 21.75 -17.54
CA GLY A 22 -31.51 22.90 -18.39
C GLY A 22 -30.40 23.81 -17.85
N LYS A 23 -29.85 23.55 -16.64
CA LYS A 23 -28.88 24.41 -15.93
C LYS A 23 -29.31 25.88 -15.82
N MET A 24 -30.61 26.14 -15.74
CA MET A 24 -31.13 27.51 -15.62
C MET A 24 -30.93 28.08 -14.21
N LEU A 25 -30.77 27.21 -13.22
CA LEU A 25 -30.48 27.55 -11.83
C LEU A 25 -29.32 26.68 -11.32
N PRO A 26 -28.45 27.20 -10.44
CA PRO A 26 -27.44 26.39 -9.77
C PRO A 26 -28.07 25.27 -8.93
N ASP A 27 -27.45 24.08 -8.94
CA ASP A 27 -28.00 22.85 -8.34
C ASP A 27 -28.47 23.02 -6.88
N HIS A 28 -27.74 23.79 -6.07
CA HIS A 28 -28.07 23.99 -4.65
C HIS A 28 -29.39 24.76 -4.43
N TYR A 29 -29.80 25.63 -5.36
CA TYR A 29 -31.08 26.33 -5.29
C TYR A 29 -32.24 25.43 -5.71
N CYS A 30 -32.04 24.58 -6.72
CA CYS A 30 -33.01 23.55 -7.10
C CYS A 30 -33.24 22.59 -5.92
N ASP A 31 -32.18 22.17 -5.23
CA ASP A 31 -32.28 21.30 -4.06
C ASP A 31 -33.05 21.99 -2.91
N PHE A 32 -32.83 23.29 -2.65
CA PHE A 32 -33.59 24.05 -1.65
C PHE A 32 -35.08 24.15 -1.97
N LEU A 33 -35.44 24.50 -3.22
CA LEU A 33 -36.83 24.62 -3.65
C LEU A 33 -37.55 23.28 -3.63
N GLN A 34 -36.89 22.22 -4.08
CA GLN A 34 -37.46 20.87 -4.07
C GLN A 34 -37.73 20.39 -2.63
N ASN A 35 -36.85 20.75 -1.68
CA ASN A 35 -37.04 20.46 -0.25
C ASN A 35 -38.23 21.21 0.39
N LEU A 36 -38.60 22.37 -0.14
CA LEU A 36 -39.75 23.14 0.37
C LEU A 36 -41.09 22.52 -0.06
N TYR A 37 -41.10 21.81 -1.19
CA TYR A 37 -42.32 21.25 -1.78
C TYR A 37 -42.46 19.73 -1.59
N LEU A 38 -41.42 19.00 -1.19
CA LEU A 38 -41.53 17.59 -0.80
C LEU A 38 -41.90 17.49 0.69
N ASP A 39 -43.21 17.50 1.01
CA ASP A 39 -43.71 17.33 2.39
C ASP A 39 -43.50 15.95 2.98
N ASP A 40 -43.05 14.98 2.19
CA ASP A 40 -42.87 13.61 2.66
C ASP A 40 -41.38 13.27 2.68
N LEU A 41 -40.84 13.11 3.89
CA LEU A 41 -39.45 12.73 4.18
C LEU A 41 -39.04 11.38 3.53
N THR A 42 -39.99 10.69 2.92
CA THR A 42 -39.89 9.39 2.26
C THR A 42 -39.27 9.48 0.87
N ASP A 43 -39.59 10.50 0.07
CA ASP A 43 -39.15 10.64 -1.34
C ASP A 43 -37.93 11.57 -1.53
N ARG A 44 -36.99 11.52 -0.60
CA ARG A 44 -35.66 12.12 -0.82
C ARG A 44 -34.94 11.36 -1.95
N PRO A 45 -34.33 12.04 -2.93
CA PRO A 45 -33.18 11.48 -3.64
C PRO A 45 -32.02 11.39 -2.63
N LYS A 46 -32.00 10.29 -1.87
CA LYS A 46 -31.07 10.08 -0.77
C LYS A 46 -29.68 9.87 -1.35
N GLY A 47 -28.82 10.88 -1.19
CA GLY A 47 -27.38 10.70 -1.33
C GLY A 47 -26.88 9.52 -0.47
N LEU A 48 -25.64 9.10 -0.71
CA LEU A 48 -25.00 7.88 -0.18
C LEU A 48 -25.31 7.56 1.31
N VAL A 49 -25.45 8.61 2.15
CA VAL A 49 -25.77 8.52 3.58
C VAL A 49 -27.24 8.11 3.85
N GLY A 50 -28.21 8.65 3.11
CA GLY A 50 -29.62 8.30 3.31
C GLY A 50 -29.97 6.91 2.78
N ALA A 51 -29.27 6.45 1.74
CA ALA A 51 -29.37 5.07 1.27
C ALA A 51 -28.82 4.05 2.27
N ALA A 52 -27.78 4.41 3.03
CA ALA A 52 -27.25 3.59 4.12
C ALA A 52 -28.22 3.49 5.30
N MET A 53 -28.86 4.60 5.69
CA MET A 53 -29.85 4.62 6.79
C MET A 53 -31.09 3.75 6.49
N HIS A 54 -31.62 3.80 5.26
CA HIS A 54 -32.77 2.97 4.88
C HIS A 54 -32.43 1.46 4.81
N ARG A 55 -31.18 1.10 4.49
CA ARG A 55 -30.72 -0.30 4.58
C ARG A 55 -30.63 -0.80 6.02
N ILE A 56 -30.38 0.09 6.97
CA ILE A 56 -30.32 -0.25 8.40
C ILE A 56 -31.75 -0.43 8.95
N GLU A 57 -32.71 0.39 8.52
CA GLU A 57 -34.13 0.25 8.88
C GLU A 57 -34.76 -1.05 8.35
N GLY A 58 -34.36 -1.52 7.16
CA GLY A 58 -34.85 -2.78 6.58
C GLY A 58 -34.08 -4.04 7.00
N ALA A 59 -33.09 -3.93 7.90
CA ALA A 59 -32.24 -5.06 8.27
C ALA A 59 -32.99 -6.05 9.18
N SER A 60 -33.11 -7.30 8.73
CA SER A 60 -33.66 -8.40 9.54
C SER A 60 -32.90 -8.55 10.86
N GLY A 61 -33.60 -8.84 11.96
CA GLY A 61 -32.98 -9.06 13.27
C GLY A 61 -31.86 -10.11 13.28
N ARG A 62 -31.89 -11.10 12.38
CA ARG A 62 -30.79 -12.06 12.18
C ARG A 62 -29.53 -11.41 11.63
N SER A 63 -29.67 -10.48 10.68
CA SER A 63 -28.54 -9.72 10.13
C SER A 63 -27.94 -8.78 11.19
N TRP A 64 -28.78 -8.18 12.03
CA TRP A 64 -28.32 -7.33 13.14
C TRP A 64 -27.52 -8.14 14.17
N PHE A 65 -28.02 -9.31 14.59
CA PHE A 65 -27.29 -10.21 15.48
C PHE A 65 -25.97 -10.71 14.88
N LEU A 66 -25.92 -10.98 13.58
CA LEU A 66 -24.68 -11.39 12.90
C LEU A 66 -23.65 -10.26 12.90
N VAL A 67 -24.05 -9.04 12.52
CA VAL A 67 -23.14 -7.89 12.52
C VAL A 67 -22.65 -7.57 13.91
N PHE A 68 -23.56 -7.55 14.89
CA PHE A 68 -23.22 -7.33 16.30
C PHE A 68 -22.29 -8.43 16.84
N GLY A 69 -22.58 -9.69 16.54
CA GLY A 69 -21.76 -10.84 16.93
C GLY A 69 -20.34 -10.75 16.35
N ILE A 70 -20.22 -10.47 15.05
CA ILE A 70 -18.92 -10.28 14.39
C ILE A 70 -18.16 -9.11 15.03
N PHE A 71 -18.85 -7.99 15.29
CA PHE A 71 -18.24 -6.82 15.94
C PHE A 71 -17.72 -7.16 17.34
N VAL A 72 -18.54 -7.79 18.18
CA VAL A 72 -18.14 -8.22 19.53
C VAL A 72 -16.99 -9.21 19.47
N SER A 73 -17.04 -10.22 18.59
CA SER A 73 -15.94 -11.17 18.40
C SER A 73 -14.65 -10.47 18.00
N LEU A 74 -14.71 -9.50 17.08
CA LEU A 74 -13.55 -8.74 16.64
C LEU A 74 -12.97 -7.89 17.78
N CYS A 75 -13.83 -7.24 18.56
CA CYS A 75 -13.43 -6.51 19.77
C CYS A 75 -12.78 -7.43 20.80
N LEU A 76 -13.34 -8.61 21.07
CA LEU A 76 -12.76 -9.58 21.99
C LEU A 76 -11.39 -10.07 21.51
N ILE A 77 -11.24 -10.34 20.21
CA ILE A 77 -9.96 -10.75 19.63
C ILE A 77 -8.90 -9.67 19.82
N VAL A 78 -9.25 -8.40 19.56
CA VAL A 78 -8.32 -7.28 19.68
C VAL A 78 -7.96 -7.01 21.15
N LEU A 79 -8.95 -6.99 22.04
CA LEU A 79 -8.74 -6.68 23.47
C LEU A 79 -8.01 -7.81 24.22
N HIS A 80 -8.24 -9.07 23.85
CA HIS A 80 -7.58 -10.23 24.46
C HIS A 80 -6.43 -10.80 23.63
N PHE A 81 -5.94 -10.03 22.66
CA PHE A 81 -4.87 -10.48 21.77
C PHE A 81 -3.65 -10.99 22.54
N SER A 82 -3.27 -10.32 23.64
CA SER A 82 -2.11 -10.67 24.46
C SER A 82 -2.23 -11.99 25.22
N VAL A 83 -3.45 -12.48 25.44
CA VAL A 83 -3.71 -13.73 26.19
C VAL A 83 -3.64 -14.95 25.27
N PHE A 84 -3.79 -14.76 23.96
CA PHE A 84 -3.76 -15.86 23.02
C PHE A 84 -2.38 -16.51 22.91
N PRO A 85 -2.32 -17.82 22.62
CA PRO A 85 -1.05 -18.48 22.34
C PRO A 85 -0.40 -17.87 21.10
N LEU A 86 0.93 -17.84 21.08
CA LEU A 86 1.75 -17.24 20.03
C LEU A 86 1.32 -17.67 18.61
N LEU A 87 1.04 -18.95 18.42
CA LEU A 87 0.65 -19.48 17.10
C LEU A 87 -0.67 -18.84 16.60
N LEU A 88 -1.63 -18.59 17.49
CA LEU A 88 -2.89 -17.94 17.15
C LEU A 88 -2.68 -16.46 16.83
N GLN A 89 -1.81 -15.77 17.57
CA GLN A 89 -1.45 -14.38 17.28
C GLN A 89 -0.81 -14.23 15.90
N ILE A 90 0.15 -15.11 15.55
CA ILE A 90 0.76 -15.15 14.22
C ILE A 90 -0.30 -15.48 13.15
N ALA A 91 -1.19 -16.44 13.41
CA ALA A 91 -2.25 -16.79 12.47
C ALA A 91 -3.19 -15.61 12.19
N LEU A 92 -3.58 -14.86 13.22
CA LEU A 92 -4.43 -13.67 13.07
C LEU A 92 -3.74 -12.56 12.27
N ILE A 93 -2.47 -12.28 12.57
CA ILE A 93 -1.65 -11.32 11.81
C ILE A 93 -1.51 -11.76 10.35
N GLY A 94 -1.25 -13.05 10.14
CA GLY A 94 -1.17 -13.65 8.81
C GLY A 94 -2.48 -13.51 8.03
N LEU A 95 -3.62 -13.84 8.65
CA LEU A 95 -4.94 -13.68 8.04
C LEU A 95 -5.27 -12.23 7.70
N GLY A 96 -4.98 -11.29 8.60
CA GLY A 96 -5.16 -9.86 8.35
C GLY A 96 -4.32 -9.39 7.16
N THR A 97 -3.03 -9.77 7.13
CA THR A 97 -2.11 -9.46 6.03
C THR A 97 -2.60 -10.07 4.72
N CYS A 98 -3.03 -11.33 4.71
CA CYS A 98 -3.62 -11.99 3.56
C CYS A 98 -4.85 -11.24 3.04
N GLY A 99 -5.73 -10.76 3.93
CA GLY A 99 -6.88 -9.95 3.56
C GLY A 99 -6.51 -8.68 2.79
N PHE A 100 -5.53 -7.92 3.28
CA PHE A 100 -5.02 -6.73 2.58
C PHE A 100 -4.41 -7.06 1.22
N VAL A 101 -3.58 -8.11 1.14
CA VAL A 101 -2.87 -8.50 -0.08
C VAL A 101 -3.85 -9.04 -1.14
N VAL A 102 -4.76 -9.93 -0.76
CA VAL A 102 -5.79 -10.49 -1.67
C VAL A 102 -6.76 -9.39 -2.11
N GLY A 103 -7.20 -8.53 -1.20
CA GLY A 103 -8.04 -7.38 -1.55
C GLY A 103 -7.35 -6.44 -2.55
N SER A 104 -6.05 -6.20 -2.36
CA SER A 104 -5.26 -5.36 -3.27
C SER A 104 -5.18 -5.99 -4.66
N ALA A 105 -4.91 -7.30 -4.73
CA ALA A 105 -4.89 -8.03 -5.99
C ALA A 105 -6.27 -7.99 -6.70
N TRP A 106 -7.36 -8.18 -5.96
CA TRP A 106 -8.72 -8.17 -6.51
C TRP A 106 -9.11 -6.79 -7.07
N TRP A 107 -8.79 -5.70 -6.36
CA TRP A 107 -9.17 -4.36 -6.79
C TRP A 107 -8.22 -3.71 -7.79
N ARG A 108 -7.09 -4.35 -8.12
CA ARG A 108 -6.04 -3.78 -8.97
C ARG A 108 -6.56 -3.27 -10.31
N GLU A 109 -7.40 -4.04 -10.99
CA GLU A 109 -7.87 -3.71 -12.35
C GLU A 109 -9.01 -2.70 -12.35
N ARG A 110 -9.89 -2.74 -11.33
CA ARG A 110 -11.06 -1.87 -11.26
C ARG A 110 -10.77 -0.53 -10.59
N LEU A 111 -9.93 -0.53 -9.57
CA LEU A 111 -9.69 0.60 -8.66
C LEU A 111 -8.19 0.68 -8.29
N PRO A 112 -7.30 0.97 -9.24
CA PRO A 112 -5.85 0.83 -9.05
C PRO A 112 -5.32 1.67 -7.87
N LYS A 113 -5.79 2.91 -7.71
CA LYS A 113 -5.41 3.77 -6.57
C LYS A 113 -5.76 3.14 -5.22
N ARG A 114 -6.93 2.52 -5.10
CA ARG A 114 -7.37 1.85 -3.87
C ARG A 114 -6.58 0.56 -3.64
N ALA A 115 -6.26 -0.18 -4.69
CA ALA A 115 -5.42 -1.36 -4.61
C ALA A 115 -4.02 -1.03 -4.08
N TYR A 116 -3.39 0.05 -4.55
CA TYR A 116 -2.10 0.51 -4.03
C TYR A 116 -2.18 0.94 -2.56
N LEU A 117 -3.22 1.69 -2.19
CA LEU A 117 -3.45 2.06 -0.79
C LEU A 117 -3.60 0.81 0.09
N LEU A 118 -4.35 -0.20 -0.38
CA LEU A 118 -4.59 -1.42 0.38
C LEU A 118 -3.31 -2.28 0.52
N ALA A 119 -2.47 -2.34 -0.51
CA ALA A 119 -1.15 -2.97 -0.43
C ALA A 119 -0.24 -2.25 0.57
N PHE A 120 -0.23 -0.91 0.55
CA PHE A 120 0.54 -0.10 1.49
C PHE A 120 0.07 -0.32 2.94
N LEU A 121 -1.24 -0.34 3.17
CA LEU A 121 -1.81 -0.66 4.48
C LEU A 121 -1.45 -2.08 4.92
N GLY A 122 -1.42 -3.06 4.02
CA GLY A 122 -0.97 -4.42 4.33
C GLY A 122 0.49 -4.49 4.77
N VAL A 123 1.38 -3.74 4.12
CA VAL A 123 2.78 -3.60 4.51
C VAL A 123 2.90 -3.00 5.91
N LEU A 124 2.24 -1.87 6.16
CA LEU A 124 2.24 -1.22 7.48
C LEU A 124 1.63 -2.09 8.57
N TYR A 125 0.57 -2.83 8.25
CA TYR A 125 -0.09 -3.73 9.19
C TYR A 125 0.86 -4.87 9.62
N LEU A 126 1.49 -5.56 8.66
CA LEU A 126 2.39 -6.67 8.98
C LEU A 126 3.60 -6.21 9.81
N VAL A 127 4.20 -5.06 9.47
CA VAL A 127 5.33 -4.51 10.22
C VAL A 127 4.90 -4.09 11.62
N SER A 128 3.83 -3.29 11.74
CA SER A 128 3.41 -2.75 13.04
C SER A 128 2.98 -3.86 13.99
N THR A 129 2.15 -4.79 13.53
CA THR A 129 1.72 -5.94 14.36
C THR A 129 2.87 -6.90 14.68
N GLY A 130 3.83 -7.07 13.76
CA GLY A 130 5.05 -7.83 14.02
C GLY A 130 5.94 -7.19 15.10
N ILE A 131 6.09 -5.86 15.08
CA ILE A 131 6.83 -5.13 16.12
C ILE A 131 6.12 -5.28 17.47
N SER A 132 4.80 -5.07 17.52
CA SER A 132 4.02 -5.27 18.75
C SER A 132 4.10 -6.71 19.27
N LEU A 133 4.19 -7.70 18.39
CA LEU A 133 4.38 -9.10 18.78
C LEU A 133 5.76 -9.34 19.42
N LEU A 134 6.82 -8.74 18.87
CA LEU A 134 8.16 -8.79 19.45
C LEU A 134 8.19 -8.11 20.83
N GLU A 135 7.56 -6.94 20.97
CA GLU A 135 7.46 -6.22 22.24
C GLU A 135 6.72 -7.05 23.30
N LEU A 136 5.60 -7.65 22.92
CA LEU A 136 4.79 -8.47 23.81
C LEU A 136 5.56 -9.68 24.38
N HIS A 137 6.48 -10.25 23.61
CA HIS A 137 7.28 -11.41 24.01
C HIS A 137 8.68 -11.05 24.51
N GLY A 138 9.02 -9.76 24.59
CA GLY A 138 10.35 -9.32 25.01
C GLY A 138 11.47 -9.65 24.00
N TRP A 139 11.13 -9.83 22.72
CA TRP A 139 12.06 -10.19 21.64
C TRP A 139 12.58 -8.98 20.85
N THR A 140 12.53 -7.79 21.43
CA THR A 140 13.01 -6.56 20.77
C THR A 140 14.53 -6.50 20.66
N GLY A 141 15.25 -7.24 21.51
CA GLY A 141 16.72 -7.35 21.48
C GLY A 141 17.24 -8.41 20.51
N GLY A 142 18.56 -8.33 20.24
CA GLY A 142 19.29 -9.39 19.52
C GLY A 142 18.82 -9.61 18.07
N SER A 143 18.35 -10.83 17.78
CA SER A 143 17.96 -11.29 16.45
C SER A 143 16.48 -11.10 16.11
N GLY A 144 15.62 -10.76 17.08
CA GLY A 144 14.17 -10.66 16.87
C GLY A 144 13.77 -9.68 15.76
N PRO A 145 14.24 -8.41 15.80
CA PRO A 145 13.93 -7.44 14.73
C PRO A 145 14.48 -7.87 13.36
N LEU A 146 15.66 -8.51 13.31
CA LEU A 146 16.25 -9.02 12.07
C LEU A 146 15.37 -10.12 11.48
N LEU A 147 14.87 -11.03 12.33
CA LEU A 147 14.00 -12.13 11.94
C LEU A 147 12.65 -11.61 11.43
N LEU A 148 12.06 -10.59 12.09
CA LEU A 148 10.84 -9.95 11.63
C LEU A 148 11.00 -9.32 10.24
N ILE A 149 12.04 -8.52 10.03
CA ILE A 149 12.33 -7.88 8.73
C ILE A 149 12.55 -8.97 7.66
N GLY A 150 13.28 -10.03 7.99
CA GLY A 150 13.50 -11.18 7.10
C GLY A 150 12.20 -11.87 6.70
N ILE A 151 11.31 -12.15 7.65
CA ILE A 151 9.99 -12.75 7.35
C ILE A 151 9.15 -11.81 6.49
N CYS A 152 9.09 -10.50 6.83
CA CYS A 152 8.37 -9.51 6.03
C CYS A 152 8.89 -9.48 4.59
N ALA A 153 10.21 -9.45 4.41
CA ALA A 153 10.85 -9.46 3.10
C ALA A 153 10.45 -10.70 2.29
N LEU A 154 10.53 -11.89 2.87
CA LEU A 154 10.17 -13.14 2.21
C LEU A 154 8.69 -13.16 1.80
N VAL A 155 7.79 -12.79 2.71
CA VAL A 155 6.35 -12.74 2.45
C VAL A 155 6.05 -11.75 1.31
N TRP A 156 6.62 -10.55 1.34
CA TRP A 156 6.36 -9.53 0.32
C TRP A 156 6.96 -9.87 -1.04
N ILE A 157 8.15 -10.48 -1.10
CA ILE A 157 8.73 -10.97 -2.35
C ILE A 157 7.86 -12.09 -2.93
N ALA A 158 7.52 -13.09 -2.11
CA ALA A 158 6.72 -14.24 -2.55
C ALA A 158 5.32 -13.81 -3.04
N CYS A 159 4.58 -13.04 -2.23
CA CYS A 159 3.27 -12.51 -2.61
C CYS A 159 3.35 -11.54 -3.79
N GLY A 160 4.38 -10.68 -3.83
CA GLY A 160 4.58 -9.72 -4.91
C GLY A 160 4.84 -10.37 -6.27
N ILE A 161 5.63 -11.44 -6.31
CA ILE A 161 5.89 -12.22 -7.53
C ILE A 161 4.64 -13.01 -7.93
N THR A 162 4.05 -13.79 -7.01
CA THR A 162 2.90 -14.66 -7.29
C THR A 162 1.67 -13.89 -7.76
N LEU A 163 1.34 -12.78 -7.10
CA LEU A 163 0.18 -11.95 -7.41
C LEU A 163 0.48 -10.84 -8.42
N ARG A 164 1.75 -10.74 -8.87
CA ARG A 164 2.24 -9.68 -9.79
C ARG A 164 1.97 -8.27 -9.25
N LEU A 165 2.24 -8.05 -7.96
CA LEU A 165 2.15 -6.76 -7.28
C LEU A 165 3.55 -6.15 -7.18
N GLY A 166 3.92 -5.32 -8.17
CA GLY A 166 5.26 -4.75 -8.29
C GLY A 166 5.71 -3.95 -7.05
N LEU A 167 4.82 -3.13 -6.48
CA LEU A 167 5.13 -2.34 -5.28
C LEU A 167 5.43 -3.23 -4.06
N LEU A 168 4.65 -4.30 -3.86
CA LEU A 168 4.86 -5.24 -2.75
C LEU A 168 6.17 -6.01 -2.92
N HIS A 169 6.44 -6.48 -4.15
CA HIS A 169 7.70 -7.12 -4.48
C HIS A 169 8.91 -6.21 -4.22
N TRP A 170 8.82 -4.93 -4.63
CA TRP A 170 9.88 -3.96 -4.40
C TRP A 170 10.08 -3.63 -2.92
N ALA A 171 9.00 -3.49 -2.15
CA ALA A 171 9.06 -3.32 -0.69
C ALA A 171 9.79 -4.49 -0.01
N GLY A 172 9.56 -5.71 -0.49
CA GLY A 172 10.30 -6.90 -0.05
C GLY A 172 11.81 -6.78 -0.24
N TRP A 173 12.27 -6.31 -1.40
CA TRP A 173 13.69 -6.07 -1.64
C TRP A 173 14.26 -4.91 -0.81
N MET A 174 13.48 -3.85 -0.57
CA MET A 174 13.92 -2.77 0.32
C MET A 174 14.12 -3.28 1.76
N ALA A 175 13.27 -4.20 2.22
CA ALA A 175 13.45 -4.88 3.50
C ALA A 175 14.71 -5.77 3.52
N VAL A 176 15.01 -6.50 2.44
CA VAL A 176 16.29 -7.25 2.32
C VAL A 176 17.50 -6.32 2.37
N ILE A 177 17.45 -5.18 1.68
CA ILE A 177 18.54 -4.19 1.69
C ILE A 177 18.74 -3.63 3.10
N ALA A 178 17.66 -3.28 3.80
CA ALA A 178 17.72 -2.81 5.18
C ALA A 178 18.30 -3.89 6.12
N LEU A 179 17.90 -5.15 5.94
CA LEU A 179 18.43 -6.29 6.69
C LEU A 179 19.93 -6.47 6.43
N TYR A 180 20.36 -6.44 5.17
CA TYR A 180 21.76 -6.53 4.78
C TYR A 180 22.60 -5.37 5.33
N ALA A 181 22.09 -4.14 5.22
CA ALA A 181 22.73 -2.95 5.81
C ALA A 181 22.91 -3.09 7.32
N GLY A 182 21.86 -3.54 8.02
CA GLY A 182 21.90 -3.77 9.46
C GLY A 182 22.86 -4.88 9.88
N LEU A 183 22.99 -5.94 9.07
CA LEU A 183 23.98 -7.00 9.29
C LEU A 183 25.40 -6.50 9.07
N LEU A 184 25.67 -5.76 7.99
CA LEU A 184 26.96 -5.14 7.73
C LEU A 184 27.38 -4.23 8.88
N TRP A 185 26.45 -3.38 9.35
CA TRP A 185 26.69 -2.46 10.47
C TRP A 185 27.09 -3.21 11.76
N ARG A 186 26.55 -4.40 12.00
CA ARG A 186 26.86 -5.19 13.20
C ARG A 186 28.18 -5.97 13.12
N HIS A 187 28.65 -6.30 11.91
CA HIS A 187 29.79 -7.21 11.72
C HIS A 187 31.04 -6.54 11.16
N THR A 188 30.94 -5.30 10.71
CA THR A 188 32.06 -4.60 10.06
C THR A 188 32.52 -3.45 10.94
N SER A 189 33.72 -3.57 11.48
CA SER A 189 34.36 -2.50 12.25
C SER A 189 35.17 -1.61 11.31
N ASP A 190 34.84 -0.32 11.24
CA ASP A 190 35.55 0.72 10.49
C ASP A 190 35.93 0.34 9.03
N PRO A 191 34.94 0.04 8.16
CA PRO A 191 35.24 -0.31 6.78
C PRO A 191 35.92 0.84 6.04
N SER A 192 36.93 0.49 5.25
CA SER A 192 37.55 1.40 4.30
C SER A 192 36.56 1.77 3.18
N TRP A 193 36.77 2.93 2.57
CA TRP A 193 35.94 3.39 1.44
C TRP A 193 35.84 2.34 0.31
N GLY A 194 36.93 1.63 0.00
CA GLY A 194 36.94 0.60 -1.05
C GLY A 194 36.14 -0.65 -0.70
N GLU A 195 36.14 -1.06 0.58
CA GLU A 195 35.32 -2.19 1.05
C GLU A 195 33.83 -1.88 0.95
N ILE A 196 33.42 -0.64 1.28
CA ILE A 196 32.04 -0.20 1.12
C ILE A 196 31.59 -0.31 -0.34
N GLN A 197 32.44 0.04 -1.31
CA GLN A 197 32.13 -0.17 -2.73
C GLN A 197 31.88 -1.64 -3.07
N LEU A 198 32.74 -2.52 -2.54
CA LEU A 198 32.67 -3.96 -2.78
C LEU A 198 31.43 -4.61 -2.15
N TYR A 199 30.91 -4.07 -1.06
CA TYR A 199 29.68 -4.58 -0.43
C TYR A 199 28.44 -4.39 -1.30
N TRP A 200 28.34 -3.27 -2.03
CA TRP A 200 27.08 -2.88 -2.68
C TRP A 200 27.12 -2.97 -4.22
N LEU A 201 28.24 -2.64 -4.87
CA LEU A 201 28.30 -2.58 -6.33
C LEU A 201 28.12 -3.94 -7.02
N PRO A 202 28.71 -5.06 -6.55
CA PRO A 202 28.46 -6.37 -7.14
C PRO A 202 26.97 -6.76 -7.08
N ALA A 203 26.28 -6.42 -5.98
CA ALA A 203 24.85 -6.64 -5.86
C ALA A 203 24.07 -5.78 -6.87
N SER A 204 24.40 -4.49 -7.02
CA SER A 204 23.75 -3.63 -8.03
C SER A 204 23.87 -4.21 -9.45
N LEU A 205 25.06 -4.64 -9.85
CA LEU A 205 25.30 -5.26 -11.16
C LEU A 205 24.53 -6.57 -11.33
N LEU A 206 24.51 -7.42 -10.29
CA LEU A 206 23.76 -8.68 -10.29
C LEU A 206 22.26 -8.42 -10.47
N PHE A 207 21.68 -7.45 -9.74
CA PHE A 207 20.26 -7.11 -9.88
C PHE A 207 19.95 -6.49 -11.25
N GLY A 208 20.87 -5.68 -11.81
CA GLY A 208 20.75 -5.17 -13.16
C GLY A 208 20.73 -6.29 -14.21
N TRP A 209 21.58 -7.30 -14.04
CA TRP A 209 21.59 -8.49 -14.91
C TRP A 209 20.35 -9.38 -14.70
N LEU A 210 19.96 -9.63 -13.45
CA LEU A 210 18.75 -10.41 -13.13
C LEU A 210 17.48 -9.72 -13.62
N SER A 211 17.44 -8.39 -13.64
CA SER A 211 16.31 -7.63 -14.20
C SER A 211 16.07 -8.01 -15.66
N TRP A 212 17.13 -8.03 -16.48
CA TRP A 212 17.06 -8.47 -17.86
C TRP A 212 16.52 -9.90 -17.97
N PHE A 213 17.08 -10.83 -17.20
CA PHE A 213 16.69 -12.24 -17.24
C PHE A 213 15.25 -12.46 -16.77
N ALA A 214 14.86 -11.82 -15.67
CA ALA A 214 13.54 -11.95 -15.08
C ALA A 214 12.47 -11.33 -15.97
N HIS A 215 12.76 -10.23 -16.69
CA HIS A 215 11.80 -9.62 -17.61
C HIS A 215 11.32 -10.61 -18.68
N ALA A 216 12.19 -11.50 -19.16
CA ALA A 216 11.84 -12.53 -20.15
C ALA A 216 10.81 -13.55 -19.62
N LYS A 217 10.76 -13.81 -18.30
CA LYS A 217 9.83 -14.77 -17.69
C LYS A 217 8.65 -14.11 -17.00
N ILE A 218 8.88 -13.02 -16.27
CA ILE A 218 7.91 -12.29 -15.45
C ILE A 218 8.16 -10.79 -15.62
N LYS A 219 7.40 -10.15 -16.52
CA LYS A 219 7.58 -8.73 -16.87
C LYS A 219 7.65 -7.79 -15.65
N THR A 220 6.73 -7.97 -14.70
CA THR A 220 6.66 -7.15 -13.47
C THR A 220 7.87 -7.34 -12.55
N ALA A 221 8.51 -8.50 -12.56
CA ALA A 221 9.71 -8.75 -11.76
C ALA A 221 10.94 -8.05 -12.35
N GLY A 222 11.04 -7.96 -13.68
CA GLY A 222 12.12 -7.26 -14.36
C GLY A 222 12.23 -5.79 -13.94
N GLY A 223 11.13 -5.05 -13.99
CA GLY A 223 11.09 -3.65 -13.56
C GLY A 223 11.41 -3.46 -12.08
N VAL A 224 10.94 -4.36 -11.21
CA VAL A 224 11.25 -4.31 -9.76
C VAL A 224 12.73 -4.51 -9.51
N LEU A 225 13.35 -5.54 -10.10
CA LEU A 225 14.78 -5.81 -9.93
C LEU A 225 15.65 -4.69 -10.52
N PHE A 226 15.19 -4.06 -11.61
CA PHE A 226 15.85 -2.88 -12.16
C PHE A 226 15.85 -1.72 -11.17
N ALA A 227 14.69 -1.39 -10.60
CA ALA A 227 14.57 -0.34 -9.59
C ALA A 227 15.46 -0.65 -8.36
N THR A 228 15.49 -1.91 -7.91
CA THR A 228 16.38 -2.36 -6.83
C THR A 228 17.86 -2.18 -7.20
N ALA A 229 18.27 -2.49 -8.43
CA ALA A 229 19.64 -2.28 -8.91
C ALA A 229 20.06 -0.80 -8.84
N LEU A 230 19.16 0.11 -9.21
CA LEU A 230 19.40 1.56 -9.14
C LEU A 230 19.57 2.04 -7.70
N VAL A 231 18.78 1.51 -6.76
CA VAL A 231 18.97 1.81 -5.32
C VAL A 231 20.34 1.31 -4.85
N LEU A 232 20.69 0.06 -5.15
CA LEU A 232 21.96 -0.53 -4.76
C LEU A 232 23.18 0.19 -5.37
N TRP A 233 23.03 0.81 -6.54
CA TRP A 233 24.11 1.54 -7.22
C TRP A 233 24.63 2.73 -6.39
N PHE A 234 23.73 3.39 -5.65
CA PHE A 234 24.04 4.56 -4.81
C PHE A 234 24.07 4.25 -3.30
N MET A 235 23.90 2.97 -2.93
CA MET A 235 24.05 2.54 -1.54
C MET A 235 25.45 2.74 -0.95
N PRO A 236 26.58 2.58 -1.69
CA PRO A 236 27.90 2.85 -1.12
C PRO A 236 28.03 4.25 -0.52
N GLU A 237 27.54 5.27 -1.22
CA GLU A 237 27.63 6.67 -0.79
C GLU A 237 26.71 6.94 0.39
N LEU A 238 25.48 6.44 0.34
CA LEU A 238 24.54 6.56 1.45
C LEU A 238 25.10 5.88 2.72
N TYR A 239 25.65 4.67 2.57
CA TYR A 239 26.24 3.91 3.67
C TYR A 239 27.51 4.58 4.23
N SER A 240 28.38 5.11 3.35
CA SER A 240 29.57 5.88 3.76
C SER A 240 29.18 7.15 4.52
N ALA A 241 28.15 7.86 4.07
CA ALA A 241 27.63 9.05 4.74
C ALA A 241 27.05 8.72 6.12
N LEU A 242 26.33 7.61 6.27
CA LEU A 242 25.78 7.14 7.55
C LEU A 242 26.88 6.73 8.55
N LEU A 243 27.98 6.13 8.08
CA LEU A 243 29.14 5.77 8.91
C LEU A 243 30.11 6.93 9.15
N GLY A 244 29.93 8.08 8.49
CA GLY A 244 30.86 9.20 8.58
C GLY A 244 32.22 8.95 7.91
N VAL A 245 32.33 7.93 7.05
CA VAL A 245 33.55 7.59 6.31
C VAL A 245 33.75 8.64 5.20
N LYS A 246 34.70 9.55 5.41
CA LYS A 246 35.01 10.62 4.45
C LYS A 246 36.03 10.15 3.43
N GLY A 247 35.58 9.88 2.20
CA GLY A 247 36.47 9.82 1.04
C GLY A 247 36.81 11.23 0.56
N ALA A 248 38.09 11.51 0.27
CA ALA A 248 38.56 12.81 -0.23
C ALA A 248 37.82 13.29 -1.50
N PHE A 249 37.17 12.36 -2.23
CA PHE A 249 36.50 12.61 -3.51
C PHE A 249 35.05 12.11 -3.57
N MET A 250 34.35 11.96 -2.43
CA MET A 250 33.00 11.36 -2.40
C MET A 250 31.98 12.03 -3.34
N ILE A 251 31.99 13.37 -3.42
CA ILE A 251 31.11 14.12 -4.34
C ILE A 251 31.47 13.85 -5.80
N ALA A 252 32.76 13.80 -6.12
CA ALA A 252 33.24 13.53 -7.48
C ALA A 252 32.90 12.10 -7.90
N GLU A 253 33.05 11.13 -7.01
CA GLU A 253 32.64 9.73 -7.24
C GLU A 253 31.15 9.64 -7.55
N TRP A 254 30.30 10.22 -6.70
CA TRP A 254 28.85 10.23 -6.90
C TRP A 254 28.48 10.85 -8.25
N ALA A 255 29.11 11.98 -8.61
CA ALA A 255 28.89 12.65 -9.89
C ALA A 255 29.32 11.79 -11.08
N VAL A 256 30.48 11.12 -11.00
CA VAL A 256 30.96 10.20 -12.03
C VAL A 256 30.01 9.00 -12.16
N LYS A 257 29.56 8.41 -11.05
CA LYS A 257 28.58 7.32 -11.06
C LYS A 257 27.23 7.73 -11.63
N ALA A 258 26.76 8.93 -11.32
CA ALA A 258 25.52 9.48 -11.87
C ALA A 258 25.64 9.70 -13.38
N LEU A 259 26.77 10.24 -13.85
CA LEU A 259 27.08 10.38 -15.28
C LEU A 259 27.16 9.02 -15.98
N LEU A 260 27.90 8.08 -15.42
CA LEU A 260 28.03 6.71 -15.96
C LEU A 260 26.66 6.03 -16.05
N LEU A 261 25.86 6.10 -14.98
CA LEU A 261 24.51 5.56 -14.97
C LEU A 261 23.65 6.24 -16.05
N GLY A 262 23.70 7.57 -16.16
CA GLY A 262 22.98 8.32 -17.19
C GLY A 262 23.35 7.89 -18.61
N VAL A 263 24.64 7.73 -18.89
CA VAL A 263 25.15 7.24 -20.19
C VAL A 263 24.68 5.80 -20.46
N LEU A 264 24.76 4.92 -19.47
CA LEU A 264 24.28 3.53 -19.58
C LEU A 264 22.77 3.47 -19.83
N LEU A 265 21.99 4.22 -19.06
CA LEU A 265 20.55 4.34 -19.24
C LEU A 265 20.21 4.87 -20.64
N TYR A 266 20.89 5.92 -21.11
CA TYR A 266 20.65 6.46 -22.45
C TYR A 266 21.01 5.46 -23.55
N ARG A 267 22.15 4.77 -23.42
CA ARG A 267 22.62 3.75 -24.37
C ARG A 267 21.65 2.58 -24.45
N PHE A 268 21.14 2.11 -23.31
CA PHE A 268 20.22 0.98 -23.23
C PHE A 268 18.74 1.36 -23.19
N ARG A 269 18.38 2.62 -23.48
CA ARG A 269 17.01 3.15 -23.38
C ARG A 269 15.94 2.27 -24.03
N LYS A 270 16.20 1.78 -25.24
CA LYS A 270 15.24 0.92 -25.96
C LYS A 270 14.93 -0.37 -25.21
N LYS A 271 15.87 -0.87 -24.42
CA LYS A 271 15.76 -2.13 -23.71
C LYS A 271 15.10 -1.96 -22.35
N TRP A 272 15.55 -0.99 -21.55
CA TRP A 272 14.99 -0.82 -20.20
C TRP A 272 13.63 -0.12 -20.20
N MET A 273 13.30 0.72 -21.19
CA MET A 273 11.98 1.34 -21.27
C MET A 273 10.86 0.30 -21.43
N GLU A 274 11.12 -0.83 -22.09
CA GLU A 274 10.18 -1.95 -22.19
C GLU A 274 9.94 -2.63 -20.83
N TRP A 275 10.83 -2.44 -19.85
CA TRP A 275 10.72 -3.07 -18.53
C TRP A 275 9.90 -2.24 -17.54
N VAL A 276 9.72 -0.95 -17.81
CA VAL A 276 9.03 0.01 -16.93
C VAL A 276 7.57 0.24 -17.38
N VAL A 277 7.25 -0.09 -18.63
CA VAL A 277 5.89 -0.06 -19.21
C VAL A 277 5.16 -1.37 -18.96
#